data_AF-A0A7K3YXE3-F1
#
_entry.id   AF-A0A7K3YXE3-F1
#
_cell.length_a   1.000
_cell.length_b   1.000
_cell.length_c   1.000
_cell.angle_alpha   90.00
_cell.angle_beta   90.00
_cell.angle_gamma   90.00
#
_symmetry.space_group_name_H-M   'P 1'
#
loop_
_entity.id
_entity.type
_entity.pdbx_description
1 polymer ?
#
loop_
_entity_poly.entity_id
_entity_poly.type
_entity_poly.pdbx_seq_one_letter_code
_entity_poly.pdbx_strand_id
1 'polypeptide(L)'
;MVLAEDLAKKQRSISVAEFFEKNKHLLGFDSPTRGVITTIKEAVDNALDACEEAQVLPDIFISIKKTGSDLFRIVVEDNGPGIVPEQVPYVFGKLLYGSRFHQIRQTRGQQGIGISAAVLYAQLTSGIPAIVISRTSHKEPAYRFEIQIKIETNEPDIIAQGPFEWDRTHGTRVQIEFKSTMAAKKKLVEYLRYTSVVNPHARFRVELDDEAFTFERVSQEVIACPVAIQPHPHGIEFGQLKRMAAASDEKLIDFLVNGFSRVGKKAAQEILDRAGLKGTVKAKGLDANQLKALLDAMQAVAVPAPPSSQCLSPIGEELIRRGLDKEYQMDFVSARTRASSVFSGHSFMVEAAIGY
;
A
#
# COMPACT_ATOMS: atom_id res chain seq x y z
N MET A 1 33.71 -12.41 -33.44
CA MET A 1 32.89 -11.18 -33.36
C MET A 1 31.41 -11.43 -33.66
N VAL A 2 31.06 -12.26 -34.66
CA VAL A 2 29.66 -12.53 -35.09
C VAL A 2 28.74 -13.09 -33.97
N LEU A 3 29.23 -14.01 -33.13
CA LEU A 3 28.39 -14.63 -32.09
C LEU A 3 27.92 -13.63 -31.01
N ALA A 4 28.77 -12.67 -30.64
CA ALA A 4 28.44 -11.68 -29.61
C ALA A 4 27.41 -10.67 -30.12
N GLU A 5 27.51 -10.26 -31.38
CA GLU A 5 26.53 -9.36 -32.03
C GLU A 5 25.19 -10.06 -32.27
N ASP A 6 25.19 -11.35 -32.63
CA ASP A 6 23.98 -12.14 -32.79
C ASP A 6 23.32 -12.48 -31.44
N LEU A 7 24.10 -12.66 -30.38
CA LEU A 7 23.59 -12.78 -29.01
C LEU A 7 23.05 -11.44 -28.49
N ALA A 8 23.69 -10.31 -28.82
CA ALA A 8 23.23 -8.98 -28.46
C ALA A 8 21.88 -8.64 -29.12
N LYS A 9 21.68 -9.00 -30.40
CA LYS A 9 20.40 -8.84 -31.11
C LYS A 9 19.24 -9.65 -30.50
N LYS A 10 19.54 -10.70 -29.72
CA LYS A 10 18.55 -11.51 -29.01
C LYS A 10 18.19 -10.96 -27.63
N GLN A 11 18.94 -9.97 -27.12
CA GLN A 11 18.59 -9.33 -25.85
C GLN A 11 17.32 -8.49 -26.04
N ARG A 12 16.31 -8.76 -25.22
CA ARG A 12 15.05 -8.01 -25.18
C ARG A 12 14.81 -7.53 -23.76
N SER A 13 14.44 -6.27 -23.63
CA SER A 13 13.86 -5.76 -22.38
C SER A 13 12.44 -6.28 -22.24
N ILE A 14 12.10 -6.79 -21.07
CA ILE A 14 10.72 -7.15 -20.72
C ILE A 14 10.12 -6.02 -19.89
N SER A 15 8.83 -5.77 -20.07
CA SER A 15 8.13 -4.81 -19.23
C SER A 15 7.91 -5.40 -17.82
N VAL A 16 7.52 -4.54 -16.88
CA VAL A 16 7.11 -4.98 -15.52
C VAL A 16 5.89 -5.90 -15.59
N ALA A 17 4.92 -5.58 -16.44
CA ALA A 17 3.72 -6.39 -16.61
C ALA A 17 4.06 -7.76 -17.23
N GLU A 18 4.95 -7.80 -18.22
CA GLU A 18 5.42 -9.06 -18.83
C GLU A 18 6.21 -9.92 -17.83
N PHE A 19 7.02 -9.29 -16.98
CA PHE A 19 7.72 -9.99 -15.90
C PHE A 19 6.74 -10.68 -14.95
N PHE A 20 5.68 -9.99 -14.54
CA PHE A 20 4.68 -10.55 -13.62
C PHE A 20 3.72 -11.53 -14.26
N GLU A 21 3.41 -11.38 -15.54
CA GLU A 21 2.68 -12.38 -16.33
C GLU A 21 3.42 -13.73 -16.29
N LYS A 22 4.74 -13.71 -16.47
CA LYS A 22 5.61 -14.89 -16.40
C LYS A 22 5.80 -15.40 -14.96
N ASN A 23 5.66 -14.53 -13.95
CA ASN A 23 5.94 -14.83 -12.55
C ASN A 23 4.73 -14.54 -11.62
N LYS A 24 3.55 -15.07 -11.94
CA LYS A 24 2.30 -14.85 -11.19
C LYS A 24 2.40 -15.16 -9.69
N HIS A 25 3.26 -16.10 -9.31
CA HIS A 25 3.51 -16.47 -7.91
C HIS A 25 4.11 -15.32 -7.09
N LEU A 26 4.88 -14.41 -7.71
CA LEU A 26 5.43 -13.22 -7.03
C LEU A 26 4.35 -12.21 -6.65
N LEU A 27 3.19 -12.26 -7.29
CA LEU A 27 2.04 -11.41 -6.99
C LEU A 27 1.05 -12.04 -6.01
N GLY A 28 1.31 -13.26 -5.51
CA GLY A 28 0.36 -13.97 -4.66
C GLY A 28 -0.84 -14.58 -5.41
N PHE A 29 -0.72 -14.76 -6.73
CA PHE A 29 -1.70 -15.43 -7.60
C PHE A 29 -1.18 -16.80 -8.09
N ASP A 30 -0.64 -17.58 -7.17
CA ASP A 30 -0.12 -18.93 -7.40
C ASP A 30 -1.22 -19.97 -7.65
N SER A 31 -2.40 -19.79 -7.06
CA SER A 31 -3.54 -20.70 -7.16
C SER A 31 -4.86 -19.93 -7.32
N PRO A 32 -5.85 -20.51 -8.04
CA PRO A 32 -7.16 -19.86 -8.22
C PRO A 32 -7.81 -19.52 -6.87
N THR A 33 -7.64 -20.41 -5.89
CA THR A 33 -8.12 -20.28 -4.51
C THR A 33 -7.52 -19.07 -3.78
N ARG A 34 -6.21 -18.83 -3.92
CA ARG A 34 -5.56 -17.64 -3.33
C ARG A 34 -5.93 -16.36 -4.05
N GLY A 35 -6.18 -16.41 -5.36
CA GLY A 35 -6.52 -15.24 -6.16
C GLY A 35 -7.73 -14.43 -5.64
N VAL A 36 -8.74 -15.10 -5.08
CA VAL A 36 -9.90 -14.42 -4.44
C VAL A 36 -9.47 -13.66 -3.19
N ILE A 37 -8.73 -14.31 -2.29
CA ILE A 37 -8.27 -13.70 -1.04
C ILE A 37 -7.32 -12.54 -1.34
N THR A 38 -6.37 -12.72 -2.26
CA THR A 38 -5.41 -11.68 -2.65
C THR A 38 -6.14 -10.48 -3.26
N THR A 39 -7.07 -10.69 -4.20
CA THR A 39 -7.84 -9.59 -4.80
C THR A 39 -8.63 -8.82 -3.74
N ILE A 40 -9.31 -9.52 -2.83
CA ILE A 40 -10.11 -8.88 -1.78
C ILE A 40 -9.22 -8.15 -0.80
N LYS A 41 -8.09 -8.75 -0.40
CA LYS A 41 -7.11 -8.10 0.47
C LYS A 41 -6.67 -6.77 -0.13
N GLU A 42 -6.18 -6.76 -1.37
CA GLU A 42 -5.66 -5.55 -1.99
C GLU A 42 -6.76 -4.49 -2.22
N ALA A 43 -7.98 -4.91 -2.55
CA ALA A 43 -9.10 -3.99 -2.72
C ALA A 43 -9.59 -3.40 -1.38
N VAL A 44 -9.68 -4.21 -0.33
CA VAL A 44 -10.07 -3.77 1.02
C VAL A 44 -9.00 -2.88 1.65
N ASP A 45 -7.71 -3.22 1.50
CA ASP A 45 -6.60 -2.41 1.99
C ASP A 45 -6.63 -1.01 1.36
N ASN A 46 -6.86 -0.92 0.05
CA ASN A 46 -7.00 0.35 -0.66
C ASN A 46 -8.23 1.15 -0.22
N ALA A 47 -9.37 0.48 -0.03
CA ALA A 47 -10.61 1.10 0.45
C ALA A 47 -10.43 1.68 1.87
N LEU A 48 -9.82 0.92 2.78
CA LEU A 48 -9.53 1.36 4.15
C LEU A 48 -8.59 2.58 4.14
N ASP A 49 -7.47 2.49 3.43
CA ASP A 49 -6.50 3.59 3.33
C ASP A 49 -7.17 4.85 2.74
N ALA A 50 -8.02 4.72 1.72
CA ALA A 50 -8.71 5.86 1.11
C ALA A 50 -9.72 6.51 2.06
N CYS A 51 -10.49 5.71 2.80
CA CYS A 51 -11.43 6.22 3.80
C CYS A 51 -10.72 6.94 4.95
N GLU A 52 -9.62 6.36 5.43
CA GLU A 52 -8.79 6.95 6.50
C GLU A 52 -8.17 8.27 6.05
N GLU A 53 -7.61 8.33 4.82
CA GLU A 53 -7.06 9.56 4.25
C GLU A 53 -8.10 10.68 4.12
N ALA A 54 -9.36 10.31 3.84
CA ALA A 54 -10.49 11.23 3.81
C ALA A 54 -11.12 11.52 5.19
N GLN A 55 -10.59 10.93 6.26
CA GLN A 55 -11.13 11.04 7.62
C GLN A 55 -12.61 10.62 7.72
N VAL A 56 -13.00 9.61 6.94
CA VAL A 56 -14.35 9.03 6.95
C VAL A 56 -14.29 7.63 7.54
N LEU A 57 -15.28 7.28 8.36
CA LEU A 57 -15.38 5.93 8.92
C LEU A 57 -15.70 4.91 7.79
N PRO A 58 -14.84 3.90 7.55
CA PRO A 58 -14.97 3.02 6.39
C PRO A 58 -16.24 2.17 6.45
N ASP A 59 -17.05 2.25 5.41
CA ASP A 59 -18.19 1.36 5.15
C ASP A 59 -17.97 0.68 3.79
N ILE A 60 -17.49 -0.56 3.86
CA ILE A 60 -17.00 -1.28 2.70
C ILE A 60 -17.99 -2.41 2.39
N PHE A 61 -18.51 -2.40 1.16
CA PHE A 61 -19.33 -3.47 0.62
C PHE A 61 -18.47 -4.41 -0.22
N ILE A 62 -18.59 -5.72 0.05
CA ILE A 62 -17.85 -6.78 -0.62
C ILE A 62 -18.87 -7.77 -1.16
N SER A 63 -18.84 -8.02 -2.47
CA SER A 63 -19.70 -9.03 -3.11
C SER A 63 -18.85 -10.00 -3.92
N ILE A 64 -19.09 -11.29 -3.73
CA ILE A 64 -18.48 -12.37 -4.51
C ILE A 64 -19.61 -13.23 -5.04
N LYS A 65 -19.76 -13.25 -6.37
CA LYS A 65 -20.81 -14.01 -7.04
C LYS A 65 -20.23 -14.89 -8.13
N LYS A 66 -20.66 -16.14 -8.17
CA LYS A 66 -20.38 -17.04 -9.28
C LYS A 66 -21.18 -16.63 -10.53
N THR A 67 -20.51 -16.27 -11.62
CA THR A 67 -21.14 -15.79 -12.87
C THR A 67 -21.10 -16.81 -14.01
N GLY A 68 -20.27 -17.86 -13.90
CA GLY A 68 -20.14 -18.95 -14.88
C GLY A 68 -19.73 -20.26 -14.22
N SER A 69 -19.27 -21.25 -14.99
CA SER A 69 -18.82 -22.54 -14.43
C SER A 69 -17.70 -22.37 -13.40
N ASP A 70 -16.73 -21.52 -13.74
CA ASP A 70 -15.51 -21.27 -12.95
C ASP A 70 -15.17 -19.77 -12.86
N LEU A 71 -16.09 -18.89 -13.26
CA LEU A 71 -15.90 -17.42 -13.19
C LEU A 71 -16.53 -16.85 -11.94
N PHE A 72 -15.76 -16.03 -11.24
CA PHE A 72 -16.17 -15.32 -10.04
C PHE A 72 -16.03 -13.83 -10.24
N ARG A 73 -17.11 -13.11 -9.96
CA ARG A 73 -17.15 -11.65 -9.93
C ARG A 73 -16.97 -11.17 -8.51
N ILE A 74 -15.87 -10.46 -8.30
CA ILE A 74 -15.55 -9.79 -7.03
C ILE A 74 -15.84 -8.32 -7.20
N VAL A 75 -16.61 -7.76 -6.27
CA VAL A 75 -16.91 -6.33 -6.19
C VAL A 75 -16.50 -5.84 -4.81
N VAL A 76 -15.75 -4.75 -4.76
CA VAL A 76 -15.46 -4.00 -3.54
C VAL A 76 -15.87 -2.56 -3.77
N GLU A 77 -16.72 -2.04 -2.89
CA GLU A 77 -17.24 -0.67 -2.93
C GLU A 77 -16.95 0.01 -1.59
N ASP A 78 -16.41 1.21 -1.64
CA ASP A 78 -16.09 2.02 -0.47
C ASP A 78 -16.82 3.36 -0.48
N ASN A 79 -16.89 3.98 0.69
CA ASN A 79 -17.38 5.34 0.91
C ASN A 79 -16.22 6.34 1.07
N GLY A 80 -15.06 6.06 0.48
CA GLY A 80 -13.90 6.95 0.51
C GLY A 80 -14.08 8.19 -0.38
N PRO A 81 -13.03 8.98 -0.62
CA PRO A 81 -13.11 10.24 -1.34
C PRO A 81 -13.33 10.07 -2.86
N GLY A 82 -13.31 8.83 -3.36
CA GLY A 82 -13.22 8.55 -4.78
C GLY A 82 -11.84 8.85 -5.37
N ILE A 83 -11.68 8.49 -6.63
CA ILE A 83 -10.48 8.74 -7.42
C ILE A 83 -10.84 9.69 -8.57
N VAL A 84 -10.00 10.71 -8.75
CA VAL A 84 -10.10 11.67 -9.85
C VAL A 84 -10.09 10.93 -11.19
N PRO A 85 -11.04 11.19 -12.12
CA PRO A 85 -11.22 10.44 -13.38
C PRO A 85 -9.93 10.18 -14.16
N GLU A 86 -9.05 11.19 -14.27
CA GLU A 86 -7.79 11.11 -15.01
C GLU A 86 -6.78 10.14 -14.39
N GLN A 87 -6.91 9.85 -13.09
CA GLN A 87 -6.01 8.97 -12.34
C GLN A 87 -6.50 7.53 -12.29
N VAL A 88 -7.80 7.28 -12.50
CA VAL A 88 -8.39 5.93 -12.43
C VAL A 88 -7.66 4.94 -13.35
N PRO A 89 -7.41 5.24 -14.64
CA PRO A 89 -6.70 4.31 -15.52
C PRO A 89 -5.32 3.91 -14.99
N TYR A 90 -4.56 4.86 -14.43
CA TYR A 90 -3.21 4.58 -13.94
C TYR A 90 -3.20 3.78 -12.64
N VAL A 91 -4.13 4.03 -11.72
CA VAL A 91 -4.22 3.27 -10.45
C VAL A 91 -4.49 1.79 -10.72
N PHE A 92 -5.39 1.48 -11.66
CA PHE A 92 -5.82 0.10 -11.92
C PHE A 92 -5.07 -0.56 -13.09
N GLY A 93 -4.55 0.22 -14.04
CA GLY A 93 -3.98 -0.24 -15.30
C GLY A 93 -2.47 -0.05 -15.44
N LYS A 94 -1.75 0.34 -14.37
CA LYS A 94 -0.29 0.48 -14.39
C LYS A 94 0.36 -0.13 -13.15
N LEU A 95 1.24 -1.09 -13.34
CA LEU A 95 2.01 -1.67 -12.23
C LEU A 95 3.12 -0.71 -11.79
N LEU A 96 3.43 -0.73 -10.49
CA LEU A 96 4.38 0.17 -9.84
C LEU A 96 3.97 1.64 -9.94
N TYR A 97 2.67 1.90 -9.92
CA TYR A 97 2.10 3.25 -9.94
C TYR A 97 1.44 3.59 -8.60
N GLY A 98 1.71 4.78 -8.09
CA GLY A 98 1.11 5.23 -6.84
C GLY A 98 1.90 6.33 -6.14
N SER A 99 1.23 7.03 -5.22
CA SER A 99 1.81 8.10 -4.41
C SER A 99 2.70 7.59 -3.27
N ARG A 100 2.72 6.27 -3.01
CA ARG A 100 3.28 5.65 -1.80
C ARG A 100 4.78 5.29 -1.88
N PHE A 101 5.40 5.34 -3.07
CA PHE A 101 6.79 4.89 -3.28
C PHE A 101 7.87 5.76 -2.63
N HIS A 102 7.58 7.04 -2.39
CA HIS A 102 8.58 8.03 -2.01
C HIS A 102 8.41 8.55 -0.58
N GLN A 103 7.44 8.02 0.16
CA GLN A 103 7.11 8.47 1.50
C GLN A 103 7.30 7.35 2.51
N ILE A 104 8.05 7.61 3.58
CA ILE A 104 8.16 6.70 4.72
C ILE A 104 6.99 7.03 5.66
N ARG A 105 5.87 6.33 5.46
CA ARG A 105 4.70 6.33 6.34
C ARG A 105 4.15 4.91 6.46
N GLN A 106 3.49 4.60 7.57
CA GLN A 106 2.77 3.34 7.69
C GLN A 106 1.54 3.35 6.77
N THR A 107 1.48 2.39 5.84
CA THR A 107 0.31 2.13 4.99
C THR A 107 0.13 0.63 4.84
N ARG A 108 -1.08 0.16 4.51
CA ARG A 108 -1.33 -1.28 4.28
C ARG A 108 -0.61 -1.79 3.02
N GLY A 109 -0.64 -1.00 1.95
CA GLY A 109 0.09 -1.27 0.70
C GLY A 109 1.37 -0.43 0.56
N GLN A 110 2.50 -1.07 0.20
CA GLN A 110 3.83 -0.43 0.08
C GLN A 110 4.36 -0.34 -1.37
N GLN A 111 4.06 -1.33 -2.21
CA GLN A 111 4.76 -1.54 -3.49
C GLN A 111 3.98 -1.07 -4.74
N GLY A 112 2.77 -0.51 -4.60
CA GLY A 112 1.96 -0.03 -5.74
C GLY A 112 1.71 -1.07 -6.84
N ILE A 113 1.65 -2.35 -6.46
CA ILE A 113 1.37 -3.49 -7.35
C ILE A 113 0.00 -4.12 -7.07
N GLY A 114 -0.57 -3.89 -5.89
CA GLY A 114 -1.65 -4.71 -5.32
C GLY A 114 -2.85 -4.91 -6.23
N ILE A 115 -3.62 -3.84 -6.45
CA ILE A 115 -4.87 -3.94 -7.21
C ILE A 115 -4.64 -4.12 -8.71
N SER A 116 -3.60 -3.51 -9.27
CA SER A 116 -3.24 -3.66 -10.69
C SER A 116 -2.77 -5.09 -11.01
N ALA A 117 -2.19 -5.80 -10.03
CA ALA A 117 -1.89 -7.23 -10.16
C ALA A 117 -3.16 -8.08 -10.24
N ALA A 118 -4.20 -7.75 -9.48
CA ALA A 118 -5.51 -8.40 -9.59
C ALA A 118 -6.16 -8.16 -10.96
N VAL A 119 -6.04 -6.93 -11.50
CA VAL A 119 -6.50 -6.58 -12.86
C VAL A 119 -5.73 -7.41 -13.91
N LEU A 120 -4.40 -7.47 -13.82
CA LEU A 120 -3.58 -8.28 -14.72
C LEU A 120 -3.97 -9.76 -14.64
N TYR A 121 -4.13 -10.29 -13.43
CA TYR A 121 -4.52 -11.69 -13.23
C TYR A 121 -5.89 -12.00 -13.86
N ALA A 122 -6.85 -11.08 -13.71
CA ALA A 122 -8.16 -11.22 -14.33
C ALA A 122 -8.08 -11.20 -15.85
N GLN A 123 -7.38 -10.22 -16.42
CA GLN A 123 -7.14 -10.15 -17.85
C GLN A 123 -6.50 -11.43 -18.40
N LEU A 124 -5.52 -12.01 -17.71
CA LEU A 124 -4.84 -13.23 -18.14
C LEU A 124 -5.69 -14.51 -18.02
N THR A 125 -6.73 -14.52 -17.18
CA THR A 125 -7.49 -15.74 -16.88
C THR A 125 -8.90 -15.75 -17.49
N SER A 126 -9.59 -14.61 -17.47
CA SER A 126 -10.93 -14.43 -18.04
C SER A 126 -10.94 -13.61 -19.32
N GLY A 127 -9.96 -12.72 -19.52
CA GLY A 127 -9.96 -11.74 -20.61
C GLY A 127 -10.97 -10.59 -20.41
N ILE A 128 -11.67 -10.56 -19.28
CA ILE A 128 -12.70 -9.55 -18.98
C ILE A 128 -12.01 -8.31 -18.38
N PRO A 129 -12.30 -7.10 -18.89
CA PRO A 129 -11.75 -5.87 -18.33
C PRO A 129 -12.23 -5.64 -16.88
N ALA A 130 -11.38 -5.01 -16.06
CA ALA A 130 -11.81 -4.56 -14.75
C ALA A 130 -12.76 -3.36 -14.91
N ILE A 131 -13.85 -3.35 -14.15
CA ILE A 131 -14.81 -2.24 -14.15
C ILE A 131 -14.58 -1.40 -12.90
N VAL A 132 -14.32 -0.12 -13.08
CA VAL A 132 -14.15 0.82 -11.97
C VAL A 132 -15.18 1.93 -12.10
N ILE A 133 -15.92 2.18 -11.03
CA ILE A 133 -16.83 3.31 -10.91
C ILE A 133 -16.27 4.21 -9.79
N SER A 134 -16.15 5.50 -10.06
CA SER A 134 -15.60 6.44 -9.08
C SER A 134 -16.36 7.76 -9.11
N ARG A 135 -16.56 8.36 -7.93
CA ARG A 135 -17.14 9.69 -7.78
C ARG A 135 -16.42 10.44 -6.67
N THR A 136 -15.97 11.66 -6.96
CA THR A 136 -15.20 12.50 -6.01
C THR A 136 -16.09 13.36 -5.12
N SER A 137 -17.26 13.78 -5.60
CA SER A 137 -18.24 14.51 -4.79
C SER A 137 -19.64 14.45 -5.36
N HIS A 138 -20.65 14.81 -4.55
CA HIS A 138 -22.05 14.89 -4.96
C HIS A 138 -22.32 15.93 -6.06
N LYS A 139 -21.39 16.86 -6.31
CA LYS A 139 -21.50 17.87 -7.38
C LYS A 139 -20.98 17.38 -8.72
N GLU A 140 -20.10 16.38 -8.70
CA GLU A 140 -19.51 15.80 -9.89
C GLU A 140 -20.27 14.54 -10.29
N PRO A 141 -20.36 14.22 -11.60
CA PRO A 141 -20.89 12.95 -12.05
C PRO A 141 -19.94 11.80 -11.64
N ALA A 142 -20.50 10.61 -11.42
CA ALA A 142 -19.68 9.41 -11.32
C ALA A 142 -19.21 9.00 -12.73
N TYR A 143 -18.03 8.41 -12.81
CA TYR A 143 -17.49 7.88 -14.06
C TYR A 143 -17.29 6.38 -13.96
N ARG A 144 -17.66 5.65 -15.01
CA ARG A 144 -17.40 4.22 -15.18
C ARG A 144 -16.30 4.02 -16.20
N PHE A 145 -15.33 3.18 -15.87
CA PHE A 145 -14.20 2.80 -16.69
C PHE A 145 -14.14 1.28 -16.87
N GLU A 146 -13.81 0.83 -18.07
CA GLU A 146 -13.39 -0.54 -18.37
C GLU A 146 -11.90 -0.52 -18.70
N ILE A 147 -11.09 -1.15 -17.85
CA ILE A 147 -9.64 -1.01 -17.85
C ILE A 147 -8.97 -2.37 -18.04
N GLN A 148 -7.98 -2.38 -18.92
CA GLN A 148 -7.00 -3.45 -19.11
C GLN A 148 -5.57 -2.88 -19.00
N ILE A 149 -4.58 -3.76 -19.00
CA ILE A 149 -3.15 -3.42 -18.94
C ILE A 149 -2.51 -3.86 -20.26
N LYS A 150 -1.85 -2.93 -20.94
CA LYS A 150 -0.96 -3.25 -22.07
C LYS A 150 0.29 -3.90 -21.53
N ILE A 151 0.42 -5.21 -21.71
CA ILE A 151 1.49 -6.01 -21.10
C ILE A 151 2.85 -5.57 -21.64
N GLU A 152 2.96 -5.19 -22.90
CA GLU A 152 4.24 -4.84 -23.53
C GLU A 152 4.79 -3.50 -23.00
N THR A 153 3.91 -2.55 -22.69
CA THR A 153 4.30 -1.18 -22.30
C THR A 153 4.11 -0.87 -20.81
N ASN A 154 3.37 -1.72 -20.07
CA ASN A 154 2.90 -1.41 -18.70
C ASN A 154 2.16 -0.06 -18.66
N GLU A 155 1.23 0.15 -19.60
CA GLU A 155 0.37 1.34 -19.63
C GLU A 155 -1.11 0.89 -19.62
N PRO A 156 -2.02 1.72 -19.08
CA PRO A 156 -3.43 1.38 -19.07
C PRO A 156 -4.01 1.36 -20.48
N ASP A 157 -4.91 0.41 -20.72
CA ASP A 157 -5.77 0.36 -21.89
C ASP A 157 -7.22 0.61 -21.48
N ILE A 158 -7.80 1.73 -21.94
CA ILE A 158 -9.15 2.13 -21.60
C ILE A 158 -10.07 1.64 -22.71
N ILE A 159 -10.83 0.57 -22.43
CA ILE A 159 -11.75 -0.04 -23.38
C ILE A 159 -13.01 0.81 -23.53
N ALA A 160 -13.52 1.32 -22.41
CA ALA A 160 -14.66 2.22 -22.37
C ALA A 160 -14.55 3.17 -21.18
N GLN A 161 -15.01 4.41 -21.38
CA GLN A 161 -15.17 5.38 -20.29
C GLN A 161 -16.40 6.25 -20.55
N GLY A 162 -17.12 6.61 -19.48
CA GLY A 162 -18.26 7.52 -19.59
C GLY A 162 -18.89 7.85 -18.26
N PRO A 163 -19.78 8.86 -18.23
CA PRO A 163 -20.58 9.16 -17.05
C PRO A 163 -21.47 7.98 -16.69
N PHE A 164 -21.71 7.80 -15.38
CA PHE A 164 -22.51 6.72 -14.84
C PHE A 164 -23.43 7.27 -13.74
N GLU A 165 -24.70 6.91 -13.76
CA GLU A 165 -25.62 7.29 -12.69
C GLU A 165 -25.37 6.40 -11.48
N TRP A 166 -24.97 7.02 -10.37
CA TRP A 166 -24.64 6.32 -9.14
C TRP A 166 -25.30 7.01 -7.95
N ASP A 167 -25.90 6.20 -7.07
CA ASP A 167 -26.63 6.64 -5.87
C ASP A 167 -25.70 7.11 -4.74
N ARG A 168 -24.40 6.80 -4.82
CA ARG A 168 -23.40 7.24 -3.85
C ARG A 168 -22.98 8.70 -4.07
N THR A 169 -22.75 9.40 -2.98
CA THR A 169 -22.27 10.80 -2.96
C THR A 169 -20.79 10.92 -3.34
N HIS A 170 -19.98 9.97 -2.90
CA HIS A 170 -18.56 9.80 -3.22
C HIS A 170 -18.18 8.35 -2.92
N GLY A 171 -17.05 7.91 -3.48
CA GLY A 171 -16.52 6.57 -3.26
C GLY A 171 -15.93 5.95 -4.51
N THR A 172 -15.40 4.75 -4.34
CA THR A 172 -14.91 3.92 -5.45
C THR A 172 -15.56 2.54 -5.39
N ARG A 173 -15.93 2.00 -6.55
CA ARG A 173 -16.38 0.63 -6.72
C ARG A 173 -15.50 -0.05 -7.76
N VAL A 174 -14.88 -1.15 -7.37
CA VAL A 174 -13.99 -1.95 -8.21
C VAL A 174 -14.63 -3.30 -8.42
N GLN A 175 -14.76 -3.71 -9.67
CA GLN A 175 -15.26 -5.02 -10.06
C GLN A 175 -14.22 -5.75 -10.91
N ILE A 176 -13.84 -6.94 -10.47
CA ILE A 176 -12.84 -7.79 -11.12
C ILE A 176 -13.43 -9.19 -11.28
N GLU A 177 -13.35 -9.75 -12.48
CA GLU A 177 -13.92 -11.07 -12.79
C GLU A 177 -12.83 -12.00 -13.33
N PHE A 178 -12.61 -13.14 -12.68
CA PHE A 178 -11.56 -14.09 -13.05
C PHE A 178 -11.92 -15.53 -12.73
N LYS A 179 -11.13 -16.46 -13.30
CA LYS A 179 -11.35 -17.90 -13.07
C LYS A 179 -10.88 -18.29 -11.67
N SER A 180 -11.77 -18.85 -10.86
CA SER A 180 -11.47 -19.25 -9.47
C SER A 180 -12.34 -20.41 -8.98
N THR A 181 -12.22 -20.73 -7.69
CA THR A 181 -12.98 -21.77 -6.96
C THR A 181 -13.35 -21.28 -5.56
N MET A 182 -14.52 -21.69 -5.06
CA MET A 182 -14.97 -21.41 -3.69
C MET A 182 -14.41 -22.38 -2.64
N ALA A 183 -13.42 -23.21 -2.98
CA ALA A 183 -12.74 -24.10 -2.03
C ALA A 183 -12.17 -23.36 -0.80
N ALA A 184 -11.88 -22.06 -0.90
CA ALA A 184 -11.43 -21.22 0.22
C ALA A 184 -12.50 -20.34 0.87
N LYS A 185 -13.80 -20.61 0.65
CA LYS A 185 -14.89 -19.86 1.30
C LYS A 185 -14.66 -19.68 2.81
N LYS A 186 -14.31 -20.76 3.52
CA LYS A 186 -14.02 -20.71 4.96
C LYS A 186 -12.84 -19.77 5.30
N LYS A 187 -11.72 -19.89 4.56
CA LYS A 187 -10.52 -19.06 4.77
C LYS A 187 -10.77 -17.59 4.46
N LEU A 188 -11.61 -17.31 3.47
CA LEU A 188 -12.02 -15.95 3.13
C LEU A 188 -12.85 -15.33 4.27
N VAL A 189 -13.82 -16.07 4.80
CA VAL A 189 -14.62 -15.59 5.94
C VAL A 189 -13.74 -15.35 7.16
N GLU A 190 -12.80 -16.25 7.45
CA GLU A 190 -11.79 -16.05 8.51
C GLU A 190 -10.92 -14.82 8.28
N TYR A 191 -10.43 -14.59 7.04
CA TYR A 191 -9.68 -13.39 6.69
C TYR A 191 -10.48 -12.11 6.95
N LEU A 192 -11.75 -12.06 6.51
CA LEU A 192 -12.60 -10.89 6.71
C LEU A 192 -12.90 -10.65 8.19
N ARG A 193 -13.07 -11.73 8.98
CA ARG A 193 -13.21 -11.65 10.43
C ARG A 193 -11.94 -11.13 11.10
N TYR A 194 -10.75 -11.62 10.73
CA TYR A 194 -9.50 -11.07 11.27
C TYR A 194 -9.34 -9.60 10.89
N THR A 195 -9.72 -9.24 9.67
CA THR A 195 -9.73 -7.86 9.19
C THR A 195 -10.70 -6.98 9.99
N SER A 196 -11.88 -7.48 10.38
CA SER A 196 -12.82 -6.70 11.19
C SER A 196 -12.32 -6.47 12.62
N VAL A 197 -11.62 -7.45 13.21
CA VAL A 197 -11.02 -7.31 14.55
C VAL A 197 -9.96 -6.20 14.57
N VAL A 198 -9.07 -6.18 13.57
CA VAL A 198 -7.95 -5.22 13.52
C VAL A 198 -8.32 -3.86 12.94
N ASN A 199 -9.52 -3.72 12.35
CA ASN A 199 -10.07 -2.45 11.87
C ASN A 199 -11.41 -2.13 12.57
N PRO A 200 -11.38 -1.83 13.88
CA PRO A 200 -12.57 -1.71 14.72
C PRO A 200 -13.49 -0.54 14.35
N HIS A 201 -12.99 0.45 13.61
CA HIS A 201 -13.73 1.60 13.06
C HIS A 201 -14.43 1.28 11.72
N ALA A 202 -14.07 0.17 11.07
CA ALA A 202 -14.60 -0.20 9.77
C ALA A 202 -15.85 -1.09 9.88
N ARG A 203 -16.80 -0.88 8.98
CA ARG A 203 -17.94 -1.76 8.76
C ARG A 203 -17.75 -2.50 7.44
N PHE A 204 -17.93 -3.81 7.44
CA PHE A 204 -17.85 -4.63 6.24
C PHE A 204 -19.20 -5.32 5.99
N ARG A 205 -19.83 -5.03 4.86
CA ARG A 205 -21.05 -5.70 4.39
C ARG A 205 -20.67 -6.71 3.33
N VAL A 206 -20.89 -7.99 3.58
CA VAL A 206 -20.39 -9.08 2.73
C VAL A 206 -21.55 -9.86 2.14
N GLU A 207 -21.59 -9.95 0.82
CA GLU A 207 -22.44 -10.87 0.05
C GLU A 207 -21.56 -11.95 -0.57
N LEU A 208 -21.78 -13.21 -0.19
CA LEU A 208 -21.03 -14.37 -0.65
C LEU A 208 -21.99 -15.40 -1.24
N ASP A 209 -22.16 -15.34 -2.56
CA ASP A 209 -23.23 -16.03 -3.29
C ASP A 209 -24.61 -15.77 -2.64
N ASP A 210 -25.16 -16.75 -1.93
CA ASP A 210 -26.49 -16.69 -1.28
C ASP A 210 -26.45 -16.28 0.20
N GLU A 211 -25.25 -16.11 0.77
CA GLU A 211 -25.08 -15.71 2.17
C GLU A 211 -24.74 -14.22 2.26
N ALA A 212 -25.42 -13.52 3.17
CA ALA A 212 -25.09 -12.14 3.51
C ALA A 212 -24.83 -12.01 5.00
N PHE A 213 -23.74 -11.35 5.36
CA PHE A 213 -23.41 -11.04 6.75
C PHE A 213 -22.70 -9.70 6.84
N THR A 214 -22.77 -9.08 8.01
CA THR A 214 -22.17 -7.77 8.26
C THR A 214 -21.27 -7.85 9.48
N PHE A 215 -20.05 -7.36 9.33
CA PHE A 215 -19.16 -7.08 10.44
C PHE A 215 -19.33 -5.61 10.81
N GLU A 216 -20.06 -5.35 11.91
CA GLU A 216 -20.29 -3.99 12.40
C GLU A 216 -19.03 -3.33 12.99
N ARG A 217 -18.92 -2.01 12.89
CA ARG A 217 -17.84 -1.30 13.58
C ARG A 217 -18.11 -1.25 15.08
N VAL A 218 -17.07 -1.35 15.89
CA VAL A 218 -17.14 -1.14 17.35
C VAL A 218 -16.71 0.28 17.73
N SER A 219 -15.89 0.95 16.92
CA SER A 219 -15.48 2.33 17.14
C SER A 219 -16.16 3.29 16.18
N GLN A 220 -16.48 4.48 16.66
CA GLN A 220 -16.90 5.63 15.84
C GLN A 220 -15.80 6.70 15.80
N GLU A 221 -14.61 6.38 16.29
CA GLU A 221 -13.46 7.28 16.25
C GLU A 221 -12.77 7.18 14.90
N VAL A 222 -12.55 8.34 14.28
CA VAL A 222 -11.79 8.44 13.04
C VAL A 222 -10.30 8.32 13.37
N ILE A 223 -9.62 7.37 12.72
CA ILE A 223 -8.18 7.18 12.89
C ILE A 223 -7.44 8.31 12.19
N ALA A 224 -6.50 8.94 12.89
CA ALA A 224 -5.59 9.90 12.28
C ALA A 224 -4.58 9.17 11.39
N CYS A 225 -4.47 9.59 10.12
CA CYS A 225 -3.48 9.01 9.23
C CYS A 225 -2.06 9.32 9.70
N PRO A 226 -1.15 8.33 9.62
CA PRO A 226 0.26 8.57 9.87
C PRO A 226 0.83 9.53 8.82
N VAL A 227 1.67 10.44 9.30
CA VAL A 227 2.33 11.47 8.50
C VAL A 227 3.65 10.92 7.95
N ALA A 228 3.97 11.29 6.72
CA ALA A 228 5.25 10.96 6.12
C ALA A 228 6.40 11.59 6.91
N ILE A 229 7.39 10.77 7.26
CA ILE A 229 8.61 11.22 7.92
C ILE A 229 9.80 11.15 6.97
N GLN A 230 10.82 11.96 7.27
CA GLN A 230 12.10 11.85 6.59
C GLN A 230 12.83 10.54 6.96
N PRO A 231 13.73 10.04 6.11
CA PRO A 231 14.55 8.87 6.41
C PRO A 231 15.36 9.05 7.70
N HIS A 232 15.51 7.97 8.47
CA HIS A 232 16.38 7.97 9.64
C HIS A 232 17.83 7.62 9.24
N PRO A 233 18.86 8.28 9.80
CA PRO A 233 20.27 8.03 9.48
C PRO A 233 20.71 6.56 9.58
N HIS A 234 20.20 5.80 10.56
CA HIS A 234 20.56 4.39 10.73
C HIS A 234 19.91 3.43 9.71
N GLY A 235 18.93 3.89 8.94
CA GLY A 235 18.24 3.06 7.94
C GLY A 235 18.58 3.41 6.50
N ILE A 236 19.44 4.41 6.29
CA ILE A 236 19.79 4.80 4.92
C ILE A 236 20.88 3.89 4.37
N GLU A 237 20.74 3.51 3.11
CA GLU A 237 21.78 2.80 2.36
C GLU A 237 22.53 3.77 1.43
N PHE A 238 23.73 3.35 1.00
CA PHE A 238 24.58 4.15 0.10
C PHE A 238 23.84 4.63 -1.15
N GLY A 239 23.05 3.76 -1.80
CA GLY A 239 22.31 4.11 -3.01
C GLY A 239 21.27 5.20 -2.78
N GLN A 240 20.57 5.14 -1.64
CA GLN A 240 19.58 6.15 -1.26
C GLN A 240 20.26 7.47 -0.90
N LEU A 241 21.33 7.43 -0.08
CA LEU A 241 22.11 8.61 0.29
C LEU A 241 22.65 9.33 -0.95
N LYS A 242 23.20 8.57 -1.91
CA LYS A 242 23.71 9.12 -3.17
C LYS A 242 22.62 9.81 -3.98
N ARG A 243 21.42 9.22 -4.09
CA ARG A 243 20.29 9.85 -4.80
C ARG A 243 19.82 11.13 -4.10
N MET A 244 19.69 11.09 -2.77
CA MET A 244 19.28 12.24 -1.97
C MET A 244 20.30 13.39 -2.08
N ALA A 245 21.60 13.09 -1.97
CA ALA A 245 22.66 14.07 -2.09
C ALA A 245 22.73 14.68 -3.50
N ALA A 246 22.54 13.87 -4.55
CA ALA A 246 22.52 14.36 -5.94
C ALA A 246 21.32 15.27 -6.25
N ALA A 247 20.19 15.05 -5.58
CA ALA A 247 18.97 15.84 -5.74
C ALA A 247 18.94 17.13 -4.91
N SER A 248 19.81 17.26 -3.88
CA SER A 248 19.82 18.42 -2.99
C SER A 248 20.84 19.48 -3.40
N ASP A 249 20.40 20.73 -3.54
CA ASP A 249 21.30 21.87 -3.78
C ASP A 249 21.75 22.56 -2.47
N GLU A 250 21.41 21.99 -1.30
CA GLU A 250 21.71 22.53 0.02
C GLU A 250 23.18 22.33 0.43
N LYS A 251 23.63 23.13 1.41
CA LYS A 251 24.87 22.87 2.13
C LYS A 251 24.73 21.58 2.92
N LEU A 252 25.83 20.86 3.13
CA LEU A 252 25.83 19.53 3.72
C LEU A 252 25.24 19.53 5.14
N ILE A 253 25.47 20.59 5.92
CA ILE A 253 24.85 20.74 7.24
C ILE A 253 23.32 20.89 7.17
N ASP A 254 22.82 21.66 6.21
CA ASP A 254 21.38 21.89 6.03
C ASP A 254 20.72 20.64 5.45
N PHE A 255 21.38 19.96 4.51
CA PHE A 255 20.96 18.66 3.98
C PHE A 255 20.78 17.60 5.08
N LEU A 256 21.72 17.53 6.04
CA LEU A 256 21.60 16.59 7.15
C LEU A 256 20.43 16.93 8.08
N VAL A 257 20.16 18.21 8.32
CA VAL A 257 19.08 18.65 9.20
C VAL A 257 17.70 18.53 8.55
N ASN A 258 17.58 18.90 7.28
CA ASN A 258 16.31 18.92 6.55
C ASN A 258 15.96 17.55 5.93
N GLY A 259 16.99 16.79 5.54
CA GLY A 259 16.82 15.53 4.83
C GLY A 259 16.63 14.30 5.71
N PHE A 260 16.84 14.42 7.03
CA PHE A 260 16.83 13.27 7.94
C PHE A 260 16.02 13.51 9.21
N SER A 261 15.28 12.48 9.63
CA SER A 261 14.49 12.54 10.85
C SER A 261 15.37 12.61 12.08
N ARG A 262 15.01 13.50 13.02
CA ARG A 262 15.66 13.70 14.32
C ARG A 262 17.12 14.16 14.28
N VAL A 263 17.61 14.64 13.13
CA VAL A 263 18.95 15.24 13.02
C VAL A 263 18.87 16.74 13.29
N GLY A 264 19.26 17.15 14.49
CA GLY A 264 19.44 18.57 14.82
C GLY A 264 20.82 19.08 14.43
N LYS A 265 21.03 20.40 14.49
CA LYS A 265 22.33 21.04 14.16
C LYS A 265 23.53 20.43 14.91
N LYS A 266 23.35 20.05 16.19
CA LYS A 266 24.40 19.43 17.01
C LYS A 266 24.79 18.05 16.46
N ALA A 267 23.80 17.20 16.17
CA ALA A 267 24.05 15.86 15.62
C ALA A 267 24.61 15.95 14.19
N ALA A 268 24.12 16.87 13.37
CA ALA A 268 24.66 17.13 12.04
C ALA A 268 26.15 17.52 12.10
N GLN A 269 26.54 18.39 13.04
CA GLN A 269 27.93 18.77 13.22
C GLN A 269 28.80 17.56 13.65
N GLU A 270 28.31 16.75 14.59
CA GLU A 270 29.01 15.54 15.05
C GLU A 270 29.23 14.52 13.91
N ILE A 271 28.22 14.34 13.04
CA ILE A 271 28.31 13.50 11.84
C ILE A 271 29.39 14.05 10.89
N LEU A 272 29.39 15.36 10.65
CA LEU A 272 30.35 16.01 9.75
C LEU A 272 31.79 15.91 10.26
N ASP A 273 31.99 16.15 11.56
CA ASP A 273 33.30 16.08 12.20
C ASP A 273 33.87 14.66 12.11
N ARG A 274 33.02 13.65 12.32
CA ARG A 274 33.41 12.24 12.22
C ARG A 274 33.65 11.79 10.77
N ALA A 275 32.91 12.34 9.81
CA ALA A 275 33.12 12.09 8.39
C ALA A 275 34.33 12.84 7.81
N GLY A 276 34.89 13.82 8.54
CA GLY A 276 35.95 14.70 8.05
C GLY A 276 35.49 15.65 6.95
N LEU A 277 34.19 15.99 6.91
CA LEU A 277 33.59 16.81 5.86
C LEU A 277 33.22 18.20 6.39
N LYS A 278 33.45 19.23 5.57
CA LYS A 278 33.06 20.61 5.91
C LYS A 278 31.56 20.81 5.62
N GLY A 279 30.81 21.26 6.62
CA GLY A 279 29.37 21.54 6.48
C GLY A 279 28.99 22.59 5.44
N THR A 280 29.94 23.41 4.99
CA THR A 280 29.75 24.44 3.95
C THR A 280 29.76 23.88 2.53
N VAL A 281 30.26 22.66 2.32
CA VAL A 281 30.27 21.99 1.01
C VAL A 281 28.84 21.64 0.64
N LYS A 282 28.50 21.67 -0.66
CA LYS A 282 27.18 21.24 -1.13
C LYS A 282 27.05 19.72 -1.08
N ALA A 283 25.87 19.22 -0.74
CA ALA A 283 25.59 17.77 -0.79
C ALA A 283 25.76 17.22 -2.22
N LYS A 284 25.27 17.97 -3.20
CA LYS A 284 25.48 17.71 -4.63
C LYS A 284 26.91 18.04 -5.03
N GLY A 285 27.71 16.99 -5.18
CA GLY A 285 29.13 17.08 -5.52
C GLY A 285 30.01 16.16 -4.69
N LEU A 286 29.48 15.53 -3.64
CA LEU A 286 30.23 14.52 -2.89
C LEU A 286 30.54 13.30 -3.77
N ASP A 287 31.81 12.87 -3.73
CA ASP A 287 32.24 11.66 -4.40
C ASP A 287 31.80 10.39 -3.64
N ALA A 288 32.01 9.22 -4.25
CA ALA A 288 31.59 7.95 -3.66
C ALA A 288 32.29 7.63 -2.34
N ASN A 289 33.54 8.06 -2.13
CA ASN A 289 34.29 7.80 -0.91
C ASN A 289 33.84 8.74 0.22
N GLN A 290 33.58 10.00 -0.10
CA GLN A 290 33.00 10.99 0.82
C GLN A 290 31.60 10.57 1.27
N LEU A 291 30.77 10.05 0.36
CA LEU A 291 29.45 9.53 0.69
C LEU A 291 29.52 8.28 1.58
N LYS A 292 30.51 7.40 1.40
CA LYS A 292 30.73 6.25 2.29
C LYS A 292 31.14 6.71 3.69
N ALA A 293 32.12 7.61 3.79
CA ALA A 293 32.57 8.17 5.06
C ALA A 293 31.41 8.88 5.80
N LEU A 294 30.57 9.61 5.07
CA LEU A 294 29.37 10.22 5.60
C LEU A 294 28.37 9.17 6.11
N LEU A 295 28.11 8.11 5.33
CA LEU A 295 27.21 7.03 5.72
C LEU A 295 27.66 6.34 7.01
N ASP A 296 28.94 5.99 7.10
CA ASP A 296 29.52 5.34 8.27
C ASP A 296 29.41 6.25 9.51
N ALA A 297 29.65 7.56 9.34
CA ALA A 297 29.47 8.54 10.41
C ALA A 297 28.00 8.67 10.84
N MET A 298 27.06 8.69 9.89
CA MET A 298 25.62 8.74 10.15
C MET A 298 25.12 7.54 10.94
N GLN A 299 25.65 6.35 10.68
CA GLN A 299 25.29 5.12 11.39
C GLN A 299 25.94 5.03 12.78
N ALA A 300 27.08 5.69 12.97
CA ALA A 300 27.83 5.62 14.22
C ALA A 300 27.47 6.72 15.25
N VAL A 301 26.81 7.80 14.83
CA VAL A 301 26.28 8.85 15.73
C VAL A 301 24.92 8.44 16.29
N ALA A 302 24.71 8.67 17.58
CA ALA A 302 23.45 8.36 18.25
C ALA A 302 22.39 9.42 17.90
N VAL A 303 21.41 9.02 17.09
CA VAL A 303 20.26 9.86 16.71
C VAL A 303 19.00 9.30 17.38
N PRO A 304 18.16 10.15 18.02
CA PRO A 304 16.92 9.68 18.63
C PRO A 304 15.95 9.07 17.62
N ALA A 305 15.15 8.11 18.07
CA ALA A 305 14.09 7.53 17.26
C ALA A 305 13.07 8.59 16.75
N PRO A 306 12.54 8.43 15.53
CA PRO A 306 11.40 9.22 15.07
C PRO A 306 10.22 9.14 16.06
N PRO A 307 9.42 10.20 16.23
CA PRO A 307 8.24 10.16 17.06
C PRO A 307 7.22 9.18 16.47
N SER A 308 6.98 8.08 17.18
CA SER A 308 6.04 7.04 16.76
C SER A 308 4.62 7.54 16.62
N SER A 309 4.21 8.54 17.40
CA SER A 309 2.88 9.17 17.29
C SER A 309 2.64 9.92 15.97
N GLN A 310 3.69 10.18 15.18
CA GLN A 310 3.55 10.84 13.88
C GLN A 310 3.54 9.83 12.72
N CYS A 311 4.38 8.79 12.78
CA CYS A 311 4.58 7.87 11.65
C CYS A 311 3.89 6.51 11.81
N LEU A 312 3.42 6.18 13.01
CA LEU A 312 2.69 4.95 13.30
C LEU A 312 1.25 5.24 13.72
N SER A 313 0.36 4.32 13.38
CA SER A 313 -1.05 4.29 13.73
C SER A 313 -1.34 2.94 14.40
N PRO A 314 -1.18 2.84 15.74
CA PRO A 314 -1.55 1.65 16.49
C PRO A 314 -3.07 1.51 16.59
N ILE A 315 -3.56 0.28 16.74
CA ILE A 315 -4.98 0.00 16.96
C ILE A 315 -5.37 0.41 18.39
N GLY A 316 -4.52 0.13 19.37
CA GLY A 316 -4.75 0.44 20.78
C GLY A 316 -5.38 -0.72 21.56
N GLU A 317 -4.94 -0.86 22.82
CA GLU A 317 -5.32 -1.99 23.71
C GLU A 317 -6.84 -2.18 23.80
N GLU A 318 -7.58 -1.10 24.06
CA GLU A 318 -9.03 -1.17 24.25
C GLU A 318 -9.77 -1.52 22.95
N LEU A 319 -9.32 -0.98 21.82
CA LEU A 319 -9.95 -1.26 20.53
C LEU A 319 -9.69 -2.69 20.06
N ILE A 320 -8.50 -3.24 20.31
CA ILE A 320 -8.20 -4.66 20.08
C ILE A 320 -9.11 -5.56 20.92
N ARG A 321 -9.25 -5.24 22.22
CA ARG A 321 -10.12 -5.99 23.14
C ARG A 321 -11.57 -6.00 22.65
N ARG A 322 -12.12 -4.83 22.34
CA ARG A 322 -13.49 -4.68 21.82
C ARG A 322 -13.70 -5.36 20.48
N GLY A 323 -12.69 -5.36 19.60
CA GLY A 323 -12.73 -6.08 18.33
C GLY A 323 -12.81 -7.59 18.52
N LEU A 324 -12.04 -8.14 19.47
CA LEU A 324 -12.07 -9.56 19.81
C LEU A 324 -13.39 -9.97 20.47
N ASP A 325 -13.84 -9.22 21.49
CA ASP A 325 -15.11 -9.48 22.21
C ASP A 325 -16.33 -9.48 21.28
N LYS A 326 -16.29 -8.70 20.20
CA LYS A 326 -17.35 -8.66 19.20
C LYS A 326 -17.42 -9.96 18.37
N GLU A 327 -16.27 -10.48 17.94
CA GLU A 327 -16.21 -11.56 16.96
C GLU A 327 -16.10 -12.95 17.60
N TYR A 328 -15.68 -13.01 18.86
CA TYR A 328 -15.47 -14.23 19.61
C TYR A 328 -16.11 -14.14 20.99
N GLN A 329 -16.79 -15.21 21.38
CA GLN A 329 -17.20 -15.40 22.77
C GLN A 329 -16.00 -15.95 23.53
N MET A 330 -15.31 -15.08 24.26
CA MET A 330 -14.15 -15.41 25.11
C MET A 330 -14.52 -15.12 26.57
N ASP A 331 -13.99 -15.89 27.50
CA ASP A 331 -14.21 -15.66 28.93
C ASP A 331 -13.30 -14.53 29.46
N PHE A 332 -12.15 -14.36 28.82
CA PHE A 332 -11.18 -13.31 29.16
C PHE A 332 -10.47 -12.80 27.91
N VAL A 333 -10.28 -11.48 27.82
CA VAL A 333 -9.43 -10.83 26.80
C VAL A 333 -8.56 -9.75 27.43
N SER A 334 -7.27 -9.78 27.11
CA SER A 334 -6.31 -8.73 27.49
C SER A 334 -5.42 -8.35 26.31
N ALA A 335 -5.21 -7.06 26.11
CA ALA A 335 -4.32 -6.51 25.09
C ALA A 335 -3.24 -5.62 25.71
N ARG A 336 -2.09 -5.53 25.06
CA ARG A 336 -0.97 -4.64 25.44
C ARG A 336 -0.34 -4.00 24.21
N THR A 337 -0.07 -2.71 24.30
CA THR A 337 0.64 -1.92 23.30
C THR A 337 1.99 -1.52 23.85
N ARG A 338 3.08 -2.02 23.22
CA ARG A 338 4.43 -1.68 23.65
C ARG A 338 4.84 -0.28 23.21
N ALA A 339 5.81 0.30 23.92
CA ALA A 339 6.52 1.47 23.43
C ALA A 339 7.19 1.18 22.08
N SER A 340 7.15 2.16 21.18
CA SER A 340 7.77 2.07 19.85
C SER A 340 9.28 1.87 19.92
N SER A 341 9.82 1.18 18.93
CA SER A 341 11.25 0.95 18.75
C SER A 341 11.66 1.22 17.30
N VAL A 342 12.96 1.24 17.01
CA VAL A 342 13.49 1.46 15.65
C VAL A 342 14.36 0.28 15.25
N PHE A 343 14.17 -0.22 14.03
CA PHE A 343 15.00 -1.25 13.44
C PHE A 343 15.33 -0.86 12.00
N SER A 344 16.62 -0.85 11.65
CA SER A 344 17.11 -0.41 10.32
C SER A 344 16.50 0.93 9.88
N GLY A 345 16.38 1.89 10.81
CA GLY A 345 15.78 3.20 10.59
C GLY A 345 14.26 3.24 10.37
N HIS A 346 13.58 2.10 10.43
CA HIS A 346 12.13 2.02 10.43
C HIS A 346 11.60 1.99 11.86
N SER A 347 10.68 2.90 12.17
CA SER A 347 9.96 2.85 13.45
C SER A 347 8.93 1.73 13.40
N PHE A 348 8.79 0.98 14.49
CA PHE A 348 7.79 -0.05 14.63
C PHE A 348 7.23 -0.09 16.05
N MET A 349 6.04 -0.66 16.18
CA MET A 349 5.35 -0.89 17.45
C MET A 349 4.75 -2.29 17.41
N VAL A 350 4.68 -2.94 18.58
CA VAL A 350 4.10 -4.28 18.70
C VAL A 350 2.91 -4.20 19.66
N GLU A 351 1.77 -4.66 19.16
CA GLU A 351 0.55 -4.83 19.93
C GLU A 351 0.24 -6.32 19.98
N ALA A 352 -0.11 -6.81 21.16
CA ALA A 352 -0.44 -8.21 21.37
C ALA A 352 -1.70 -8.32 22.20
N ALA A 353 -2.54 -9.30 21.87
CA ALA A 353 -3.70 -9.66 22.66
C ALA A 353 -3.76 -11.16 22.86
N ILE A 354 -4.29 -11.56 24.01
CA ILE A 354 -4.61 -12.94 24.35
C ILE A 354 -6.06 -13.00 24.79
N GLY A 355 -6.77 -14.02 24.33
CA GLY A 355 -8.08 -14.38 24.85
C GLY A 355 -8.23 -15.89 24.93
N TYR A 356 -9.01 -16.36 25.89
CA TYR A 356 -9.29 -17.78 26.12
C TYR A 356 -10.71 -18.00 26.59
#